data_AF-A0A522PE48-F1
#
_entry.id   AF-A0A522PE48-F1
#
_cell.length_a   1.000
_cell.length_b   1.000
_cell.length_c   1.000
_cell.angle_alpha   90.00
_cell.angle_beta   90.00
_cell.angle_gamma   90.00
#
_symmetry.space_group_name_H-M   'P 1'
#
loop_
_entity.id
_entity.type
_entity.pdbx_description
1 polymer ?
#
loop_
_entity_poly.entity_id
_entity_poly.type
_entity_poly.pdbx_seq_one_letter_code
_entity_poly.pdbx_strand_id
1 'polypeptide(L)'
;MELDGSVIIAWDADGFSAIQVRAPRRTVEELQAFARAVADAALVHRSASALRVALRAHLPADPGFDLEPRARHRYPGEPHLLVTLRPPRGEPNPDPEIAL
;
A
#
# COMPACT_ATOMS: atom_id res chain seq x y z
N MET A 1 18.08 -12.27 -1.60
CA MET A 1 18.03 -10.84 -1.21
C MET A 1 16.58 -10.44 -1.39
N GLU A 2 15.81 -10.51 -0.32
CA GLU A 2 14.35 -10.29 -0.34
C GLU A 2 14.10 -8.82 -0.68
N LEU A 3 13.58 -8.56 -1.89
CA LEU A 3 13.05 -7.25 -2.22
C LEU A 3 11.76 -7.12 -1.41
N ASP A 4 11.87 -6.48 -0.25
CA ASP A 4 10.75 -6.16 0.64
C ASP A 4 9.74 -5.33 -0.18
N GLY A 5 8.76 -6.02 -0.78
CA GLY A 5 7.95 -5.58 -1.92
C GLY A 5 7.15 -4.31 -1.67
N SER A 6 7.85 -3.19 -1.69
CA SER A 6 7.37 -1.88 -1.30
C SER A 6 7.99 -0.78 -2.14
N VAL A 7 7.20 0.25 -2.42
CA VAL A 7 7.60 1.45 -3.17
C VAL A 7 7.30 2.66 -2.31
N ILE A 8 8.20 3.63 -2.27
CA ILE A 8 7.98 4.90 -1.57
C ILE A 8 7.72 5.99 -2.62
N ILE A 9 6.63 6.71 -2.43
CA ILE A 9 6.21 7.85 -3.24
C ILE A 9 6.36 9.10 -2.38
N ALA A 10 7.15 10.08 -2.81
CA ALA A 10 7.24 11.36 -2.12
C ALA A 10 5.89 12.09 -2.23
N TRP A 11 5.34 12.51 -1.10
CA TRP A 11 4.02 13.14 -1.04
C TRP A 11 3.90 13.96 0.25
N ASP A 12 4.14 15.27 0.12
CA ASP A 12 4.00 16.23 1.21
C ASP A 12 2.55 16.73 1.30
N ALA A 13 1.78 16.17 2.22
CA ALA A 13 0.38 16.53 2.44
C ALA A 13 -0.13 15.98 3.78
N ASP A 14 -1.09 16.67 4.42
CA ASP A 14 -1.82 16.17 5.60
C ASP A 14 -0.90 15.79 6.79
N GLY A 15 0.28 16.41 6.86
CA GLY A 15 1.31 16.10 7.86
C GLY A 15 2.12 14.83 7.57
N PHE A 16 2.01 14.27 6.36
CA PHE A 16 2.85 13.17 5.86
C PHE A 16 3.82 13.70 4.79
N SER A 17 5.00 13.11 4.71
CA SER A 17 6.03 13.45 3.70
C SER A 17 6.11 12.41 2.57
N ALA A 18 5.48 11.24 2.76
CA ALA A 18 5.52 10.16 1.79
C ALA A 18 4.31 9.22 1.89
N ILE A 19 4.15 8.39 0.86
CA ILE A 19 3.28 7.22 0.83
C ILE A 19 4.14 5.98 0.58
N GLN A 20 4.13 5.03 1.51
CA GLN A 20 4.69 3.71 1.32
C GLN A 20 3.61 2.79 0.76
N VAL A 21 3.84 2.25 -0.42
CA VAL A 21 2.96 1.29 -1.08
C VAL A 21 3.52 -0.11 -0.87
N ARG A 22 2.71 -1.05 -0.38
CA ARG A 22 3.09 -2.46 -0.22
C ARG A 22 2.11 -3.36 -0.94
N ALA A 23 2.64 -4.40 -1.58
CA ALA A 23 1.84 -5.43 -2.23
C ALA A 23 2.42 -6.81 -1.87
N PRO A 24 2.21 -7.30 -0.64
CA PRO A 24 2.73 -8.59 -0.22
C PRO A 24 2.13 -9.71 -1.06
N ARG A 25 2.96 -10.70 -1.42
CA ARG A 25 2.57 -11.86 -2.25
C ARG A 25 2.07 -11.49 -3.66
N ARG A 26 2.47 -10.32 -4.18
CA ARG A 26 2.18 -9.86 -5.54
C ARG A 26 3.43 -9.83 -6.39
N THR A 27 3.26 -9.81 -7.70
CA THR A 27 4.38 -9.59 -8.62
C THR A 27 4.86 -8.15 -8.54
N VAL A 28 6.09 -7.90 -9.01
CA VAL A 28 6.64 -6.54 -9.11
C VAL A 28 5.79 -5.68 -10.05
N GLU A 29 5.23 -6.27 -11.12
CA GLU A 29 4.35 -5.58 -12.06
C GLU A 29 3.04 -5.13 -11.39
N GLU A 30 2.42 -5.99 -10.60
CA GLU A 30 1.22 -5.64 -9.81
C GLU A 30 1.53 -4.54 -8.78
N LEU A 31 2.69 -4.63 -8.11
CA LEU A 31 3.14 -3.59 -7.18
C LEU A 31 3.34 -2.25 -7.89
N GLN A 32 3.95 -2.24 -9.07
CA GLN A 32 4.18 -1.01 -9.85
C GLN A 32 2.87 -0.42 -10.37
N ALA A 33 1.95 -1.25 -10.89
CA ALA A 33 0.63 -0.81 -11.33
C ALA A 33 -0.16 -0.19 -10.17
N PHE A 34 -0.11 -0.82 -9.00
CA PHE A 34 -0.76 -0.31 -7.80
C PHE A 34 -0.10 0.98 -7.30
N ALA A 35 1.23 1.04 -7.23
CA ALA A 35 1.95 2.25 -6.87
C ALA A 35 1.66 3.41 -7.83
N ARG A 36 1.50 3.12 -9.12
CA ARG A 36 1.11 4.13 -10.12
C ARG A 36 -0.29 4.68 -9.85
N ALA A 37 -1.26 3.82 -9.56
CA ALA A 37 -2.61 4.25 -9.20
C ALA A 37 -2.62 5.12 -7.93
N VAL A 38 -1.81 4.76 -6.93
CA VAL A 38 -1.62 5.57 -5.71
C VAL A 38 -0.98 6.93 -6.03
N ALA A 39 0.04 6.97 -6.87
CA ALA A 39 0.68 8.20 -7.29
C ALA A 39 -0.29 9.13 -8.03
N ASP A 40 -1.05 8.62 -9.01
CA ASP A 40 -2.03 9.41 -9.75
C ASP A 40 -3.12 10.00 -8.83
N ALA A 41 -3.62 9.22 -7.87
CA ALA A 41 -4.58 9.74 -6.88
C ALA A 41 -3.94 10.78 -5.94
N ALA A 42 -2.68 10.58 -5.54
CA ALA A 42 -1.94 11.47 -4.65
C ALA A 42 -1.57 12.81 -5.30
N LEU A 43 -1.48 12.87 -6.63
CA LEU A 43 -1.31 14.12 -7.39
C LEU A 43 -2.53 15.04 -7.27
N VAL A 44 -3.73 14.46 -7.17
CA VAL A 44 -5.00 15.21 -7.16
C VAL A 44 -5.49 15.47 -5.73
N HIS A 45 -5.31 14.51 -4.83
CA HIS A 45 -5.84 14.56 -3.47
C HIS A 45 -4.73 14.81 -2.46
N ARG A 46 -4.82 15.92 -1.71
CA ARG A 46 -3.83 16.37 -0.71
C ARG A 46 -4.26 16.07 0.74
N SER A 47 -5.11 15.05 0.94
CA SER A 47 -5.48 14.55 2.28
C SER A 47 -5.62 13.04 2.29
N ALA A 48 -5.29 12.39 3.42
CA ALA A 48 -5.36 10.94 3.53
C ALA A 48 -6.80 10.41 3.31
N SER A 49 -7.79 11.15 3.81
CA SER A 49 -9.21 10.82 3.66
C SER A 49 -9.68 10.89 2.20
N ALA A 50 -9.30 11.95 1.47
CA ALA A 50 -9.66 12.09 0.05
C ALA A 50 -8.94 11.05 -0.80
N LEU A 51 -7.66 10.78 -0.50
CA LEU A 51 -6.88 9.72 -1.15
C LEU A 51 -7.55 8.36 -0.96
N ARG A 52 -8.01 8.02 0.25
CA ARG A 52 -8.75 6.78 0.52
C ARG A 52 -10.03 6.66 -0.30
N VAL A 53 -10.80 7.74 -0.43
CA VAL A 53 -12.04 7.75 -1.21
C VAL A 53 -11.75 7.55 -2.70
N ALA A 54 -10.77 8.28 -3.23
CA ALA A 54 -10.35 8.15 -4.63
C ALA A 54 -9.86 6.74 -4.96
N LEU A 55 -8.99 6.18 -4.13
CA LEU A 55 -8.50 4.82 -4.30
C LEU A 55 -9.62 3.78 -4.26
N ARG A 56 -10.62 3.95 -3.39
CA ARG A 56 -11.81 3.07 -3.36
C ARG A 56 -12.70 3.20 -4.59
N ALA A 57 -12.74 4.36 -5.23
CA ALA A 57 -13.51 4.56 -6.46
C ALA A 57 -12.84 3.90 -7.67
N HIS A 58 -11.50 3.86 -7.68
CA HIS A 58 -10.71 3.34 -8.81
C HIS A 58 -10.29 1.88 -8.68
N LEU A 59 -10.22 1.34 -7.46
CA LEU A 59 -9.81 -0.05 -7.21
C LEU A 59 -11.02 -0.93 -6.92
N PRO A 60 -11.05 -2.16 -7.44
CA PRO A 60 -12.11 -3.12 -7.10
C PRO A 60 -12.09 -3.46 -5.60
N ALA A 61 -13.26 -3.76 -5.05
CA ALA A 61 -13.42 -4.11 -3.62
C ALA A 61 -12.66 -5.38 -3.22
N ASP A 62 -12.39 -6.28 -4.17
CA ASP A 62 -11.50 -7.43 -4.03
C ASP A 62 -10.36 -7.29 -5.05
N PRO A 63 -9.09 -7.41 -4.64
CA PRO A 63 -8.62 -7.79 -3.30
C PRO A 63 -8.80 -6.72 -2.21
N GLY A 64 -9.07 -5.46 -2.58
CA GLY A 64 -9.17 -4.35 -1.64
C GLY A 64 -7.81 -3.91 -1.08
N PHE A 65 -7.80 -2.86 -0.26
CA PHE A 65 -6.57 -2.29 0.33
C PHE A 65 -6.80 -1.76 1.75
N ASP A 66 -5.71 -1.67 2.50
CA ASP A 66 -5.64 -1.01 3.81
C ASP A 66 -4.80 0.27 3.71
N LEU A 67 -5.22 1.30 4.45
CA LEU A 67 -4.54 2.60 4.53
C LEU A 67 -4.37 2.96 6.00
N GLU A 68 -3.11 3.12 6.42
CA GLU A 68 -2.73 3.35 7.81
C GLU A 68 -1.74 4.52 7.90
N PRO A 69 -1.99 5.51 8.78
CA PRO A 69 -0.96 6.50 9.09
C PRO A 69 0.16 5.85 9.90
N ARG A 70 1.40 6.10 9.50
CA ARG A 70 2.58 5.60 10.20
C ARG A 70 3.40 6.80 10.66
N ALA A 71 3.56 6.90 11.97
CA ALA A 71 4.17 8.07 12.60
C ALA A 71 5.61 8.29 12.17
N ARG A 72 6.40 7.22 11.94
CA ARG A 72 7.80 7.26 11.46
C ARG A 72 8.17 5.93 10.79
N HIS A 73 8.73 5.93 9.58
CA HIS A 73 9.45 4.76 9.03
C HIS A 73 10.94 4.90 9.29
N ARG A 74 11.64 3.77 9.21
CA ARG A 74 13.08 3.76 8.94
C ARG A 74 13.29 4.30 7.51
N TYR A 75 13.70 5.56 7.41
CA TYR A 75 14.13 6.29 6.21
C TYR A 75 13.08 6.91 5.26
N PRO A 76 13.15 8.25 5.04
CA PRO A 76 13.57 9.24 6.05
C PRO A 76 12.56 9.18 7.21
N GLY A 77 12.98 9.49 8.44
CA GLY A 77 12.24 9.29 9.70
C GLY A 77 10.94 10.10 9.86
N GLU A 78 10.25 10.36 8.76
CA GLU A 78 9.12 11.23 8.59
C GLU A 78 7.81 10.43 8.63
N PRO A 79 6.71 11.09 9.03
CA PRO A 79 5.39 10.53 8.94
C PRO A 79 5.05 10.19 7.48
N HIS A 80 4.49 9.01 7.27
CA HIS A 80 4.07 8.56 5.94
C HIS A 80 2.75 7.78 6.04
N LEU A 81 2.04 7.69 4.93
CA LEU A 81 0.90 6.79 4.81
C LEU A 81 1.38 5.43 4.31
N LEU A 82 0.99 4.36 4.96
CA LEU A 82 1.15 3.00 4.46
C LEU A 82 -0.12 2.59 3.71
N VAL A 83 0.03 2.22 2.44
CA VAL A 83 -1.03 1.73 1.58
C VAL A 83 -0.71 0.29 1.17
N THR A 84 -1.45 -0.67 1.69
CA THR A 84 -1.19 -2.10 1.47
C THR A 84 -2.29 -2.71 0.62
N LEU A 85 -1.93 -3.25 -0.55
CA LEU A 85 -2.82 -4.06 -1.36
C LEU A 85 -2.99 -5.42 -0.67
N ARG A 86 -4.24 -5.83 -0.47
CA ARG A 86 -4.51 -7.12 0.16
C ARG A 86 -4.10 -8.27 -0.78
N PRO A 87 -3.68 -9.42 -0.22
CA PRO A 87 -3.53 -10.63 -1.00
C PRO A 87 -4.89 -11.03 -1.61
N PRO A 88 -4.91 -11.70 -2.78
CA PRO A 88 -6.15 -12.14 -3.39
C PRO A 88 -6.82 -13.19 -2.49
N ARG A 89 -8.15 -13.15 -2.37
CA ARG A 89 -8.90 -14.24 -1.75
C ARG A 89 -8.83 -15.45 -2.69
N GLY A 90 -7.94 -16.40 -2.43
CA GLY A 90 -7.81 -17.55 -3.33
C GLY A 90 -6.74 -18.60 -3.07
N GLU A 91 -5.76 -18.38 -2.20
CA GLU A 91 -4.90 -19.48 -1.75
C GLU A 91 -5.10 -19.67 -0.24
N PRO A 92 -5.50 -20.87 0.21
CA PRO A 92 -5.50 -21.16 1.63
C PRO A 92 -4.10 -20.84 2.16
N ASN A 93 -4.02 -20.21 3.32
CA ASN A 93 -2.81 -20.32 4.11
C ASN A 93 -2.53 -21.84 4.17
N PRO A 94 -1.37 -22.37 3.72
CA PRO A 94 -1.07 -23.74 4.06
C PRO A 94 -1.15 -23.78 5.58
N ASP A 95 -2.16 -24.48 6.11
CA ASP A 95 -2.26 -24.79 7.52
C ASP A 95 -0.86 -25.26 7.94
N PRO A 96 -0.29 -24.73 9.04
CA PRO A 96 0.92 -25.34 9.57
C PRO A 96 0.55 -26.80 9.78
N GLU A 97 1.20 -27.69 9.01
CA GLU A 97 1.06 -29.12 9.16
C GLU A 97 1.07 -29.39 10.67
N ILE A 98 -0.07 -29.90 11.18
CA ILE A 98 -0.11 -30.48 12.52
C ILE A 98 0.81 -31.69 12.40
N ALA A 99 2.10 -31.43 12.61
CA ALA A 99 3.08 -32.43 12.89
C ALA A 99 2.81 -32.88 14.33
N LEU A 100 2.49 -34.17 14.42
CA LEU A 100 2.32 -35.02 15.60
C LEU A 100 0.90 -35.12 16.18
#